data_AF-A0A372GX98-F1
#
_entry.id   AF-A0A372GX98-F1
#
_cell.length_a   1.000
_cell.length_b   1.000
_cell.length_c   1.000
_cell.angle_alpha   90.00
_cell.angle_beta   90.00
_cell.angle_gamma   90.00
#
_symmetry.space_group_name_H-M   'P 1'
#
loop_
_entity.id
_entity.type
_entity.pdbx_description
1 polymer ?
#
loop_
_entity_poly.entity_id
_entity_poly.type
_entity_poly.pdbx_seq_one_letter_code
_entity_poly.pdbx_strand_id
1 'polypeptide(L)'
;MSSYAQNDDTVTFEMNLSKDVLGINERLRVDFTMNRDGDNFVPPDFEGFRVLMGPSQSISSSWVNGVRSFSKTYSYTLAPTARGKFTIKQATIVIKGETYKSLPKEVEVTAAVERPDGEKTVDDVADESLHLVAEISKTGPYLNEAVTVVYKLYASPSIDVTNFRALDNPKYNNFWSQDIPVTKYDVQNSTYEGKAYRSVILKRVVLYPQKTGELEIEPLSLDVSLQVPTNKRDFFGGRIFAQTNKTVSAGNRTINVKPLPTEGKPADFSGAVGEFQFSVTTSKTHLNASESLQAKVAINGKGNLKLFEIPSLNLPGSLEVYDPEFNESVRTTLSGMEGNVSDSYTIVPTFKGKYPIPSISFSFFNPKTEKYQTLSSGEIMINVLEGPVSGAVDNTGAVSNNKQRVVATGDQFVFNKITPNLRAINNNYFFGSTGFFLWWLLPLLLIPLAILFGKKREAISSDVEGNKIKRANKLAKKYLSAAKKALGSKESFYVALEKALHNYLKAKLKIETSEFSKDKIASLLSEKNVEETTREGFVGLLKNCEMARYSPFSDVQMQQDYNKASEVISQLDKQI
;
A
#
# COMPACT_ATOMS: atom_id res chain seq x y z
N MET A 1 60.75 -3.49 45.18
CA MET A 1 60.88 -2.03 45.22
C MET A 1 61.24 -1.52 43.82
N SER A 2 60.27 -0.94 43.13
CA SER A 2 60.44 0.13 42.12
C SER A 2 59.04 0.58 41.74
N SER A 3 58.53 1.50 42.54
CA SER A 3 57.34 2.29 42.27
C SER A 3 57.73 3.32 41.21
N TYR A 4 57.23 3.15 39.98
CA TYR A 4 57.14 4.26 39.05
C TYR A 4 55.94 5.10 39.48
N ALA A 5 56.20 6.10 40.32
CA ALA A 5 55.26 7.19 40.55
C ALA A 5 55.11 7.95 39.23
N GLN A 6 53.96 7.81 38.59
CA GLN A 6 53.58 8.55 37.41
C GLN A 6 53.32 10.00 37.85
N ASN A 7 54.20 10.93 37.47
CA ASN A 7 54.09 12.36 37.74
C ASN A 7 52.76 12.92 37.21
N ASP A 8 51.80 13.15 38.10
CA ASP A 8 50.45 13.65 37.79
C ASP A 8 50.39 15.19 37.64
N ASP A 9 51.55 15.85 37.52
CA ASP A 9 51.71 17.31 37.48
C ASP A 9 52.25 17.85 36.14
N THR A 10 52.39 16.98 35.13
CA THR A 10 52.87 17.41 33.80
C THR A 10 51.74 18.06 32.98
N VAL A 11 51.94 19.32 32.58
CA VAL A 11 51.03 20.03 31.67
C VAL A 11 51.28 19.53 30.25
N THR A 12 50.23 19.07 29.56
CA THR A 12 50.30 18.68 28.15
C THR A 12 49.56 19.71 27.30
N PHE A 13 50.16 20.08 26.17
CA PHE A 13 49.56 20.94 25.16
C PHE A 13 49.89 20.43 23.77
N GLU A 14 48.91 19.81 23.13
CA GLU A 14 49.10 19.06 21.88
C GLU A 14 48.21 19.59 20.77
N MET A 15 48.76 19.64 19.56
CA MET A 15 48.00 19.90 18.33
C MET A 15 47.64 18.57 17.68
N ASN A 16 46.36 18.34 17.43
CA ASN A 16 45.83 17.16 16.75
C ASN A 16 45.18 17.57 15.43
N LEU A 17 45.51 16.83 14.38
CA LEU A 17 44.96 17.04 13.05
C LEU A 17 43.97 15.92 12.76
N SER A 18 42.88 16.22 12.07
CA SER A 18 41.95 15.18 11.63
C SER A 18 42.59 14.23 10.62
N LYS A 19 43.56 14.72 9.83
CA LYS A 19 44.28 13.99 8.77
C LYS A 19 45.64 14.64 8.52
N ASP A 20 46.62 13.82 8.13
CA ASP A 20 47.95 14.30 7.70
C ASP A 20 48.02 14.53 6.17
N VAL A 21 47.09 13.94 5.40
CA VAL A 21 46.95 14.09 3.95
C VAL A 21 45.50 14.42 3.61
N LEU A 22 45.25 15.42 2.75
CA LEU A 22 43.91 15.79 2.27
C LEU A 22 43.89 16.28 0.82
N GLY A 23 42.73 16.21 0.17
CA GLY A 23 42.48 16.84 -1.12
C GLY A 23 42.24 18.35 -1.02
N ILE A 24 42.52 19.09 -2.10
CA ILE A 24 42.28 20.55 -2.17
C ILE A 24 40.79 20.95 -1.98
N ASN A 25 39.85 20.02 -2.20
CA ASN A 25 38.41 20.18 -2.00
C ASN A 25 37.90 19.70 -0.62
N GLU A 26 38.79 19.26 0.26
CA GLU A 26 38.45 18.79 1.61
C GLU A 26 38.69 19.86 2.69
N ARG A 27 38.24 19.57 3.91
CA ARG A 27 38.43 20.42 5.09
C ARG A 27 39.31 19.72 6.11
N LEU A 28 40.20 20.47 6.75
CA LEU A 28 41.06 19.98 7.83
C LEU A 28 40.56 20.52 9.17
N ARG A 29 40.32 19.64 10.14
CA ARG A 29 40.07 20.05 11.53
C ARG A 29 41.37 20.01 12.33
N VAL A 30 41.64 21.08 13.05
CA VAL A 30 42.81 21.23 13.93
C VAL A 30 42.34 21.48 15.35
N ASP A 31 42.70 20.58 16.26
CA ASP A 31 42.32 20.60 17.66
C ASP A 31 43.56 20.84 18.53
N PHE A 32 43.57 21.92 19.29
CA PHE A 32 44.59 22.20 20.29
C PHE A 32 44.07 21.78 21.67
N THR A 33 44.60 20.70 22.23
CA THR A 33 44.11 20.07 23.46
C THR A 33 45.10 20.24 24.60
N MET A 34 44.59 20.60 25.78
CA MET A 34 45.36 20.80 26.99
C MET A 34 44.69 20.13 28.19
N ASN A 35 45.51 19.59 29.11
CA ASN A 35 45.02 18.84 30.27
C ASN A 35 44.80 19.70 31.54
N ARG A 36 45.00 21.02 31.44
CA ARG A 36 44.82 22.01 32.51
C ARG A 36 44.18 23.26 31.95
N ASP A 37 43.48 24.01 32.80
CA ASP A 37 42.89 25.28 32.37
C ASP A 37 43.96 26.34 32.17
N GLY A 38 43.73 27.23 31.20
CA GLY A 38 44.70 28.23 30.76
C GLY A 38 44.02 29.38 30.02
N ASP A 39 44.72 30.51 30.02
CA ASP A 39 44.28 31.79 29.49
C ASP A 39 45.18 32.26 28.35
N ASN A 40 44.74 33.27 27.61
CA ASN A 40 45.49 33.90 26.51
C ASN A 40 45.96 32.91 25.43
N PHE A 41 45.05 32.05 24.96
CA PHE A 41 45.33 31.19 23.81
C PHE A 41 45.54 32.03 22.55
N VAL A 42 46.68 31.84 21.88
CA VAL A 42 47.02 32.48 20.60
C VAL A 42 47.17 31.37 19.55
N PRO A 43 46.28 31.31 18.54
CA PRO A 43 46.40 30.36 17.43
C PRO A 43 47.60 30.70 16.52
N PRO A 44 48.10 29.74 15.73
CA PRO A 44 49.08 30.03 14.68
C PRO A 44 48.42 30.75 13.50
N ASP A 45 49.21 31.40 12.64
CA ASP A 45 48.73 32.19 11.48
C ASP A 45 48.14 31.35 10.33
N PHE A 46 48.02 30.02 10.49
CA PHE A 46 47.48 29.05 9.51
C PHE A 46 47.90 29.31 8.05
N GLU A 47 49.17 29.67 7.81
CA GLU A 47 49.70 29.92 6.45
C GLU A 47 49.43 28.74 5.50
N GLY A 48 48.90 29.03 4.31
CA GLY A 48 48.48 28.01 3.34
C GLY A 48 47.03 27.54 3.52
N PHE A 49 46.35 27.95 4.59
CA PHE A 49 44.96 27.60 4.87
C PHE A 49 44.09 28.84 5.12
N ARG A 50 42.83 28.76 4.70
CA ARG A 50 41.78 29.70 5.06
C ARG A 50 41.00 29.15 6.24
N VAL A 51 40.89 29.91 7.32
CA VAL A 51 40.04 29.55 8.46
C VAL A 51 38.58 29.70 8.05
N LEU A 52 37.82 28.59 8.03
CA LEU A 52 36.39 28.59 7.72
C LEU A 52 35.53 28.73 8.98
N MET A 53 35.98 28.15 10.10
CA MET A 53 35.23 28.12 11.36
C MET A 53 36.19 27.99 12.55
N GLY A 54 35.91 28.68 13.65
CA GLY A 54 36.67 28.61 14.90
C GLY A 54 37.13 29.98 15.42
N PRO A 55 37.67 30.06 16.66
CA PRO A 55 37.82 28.94 17.60
C PRO A 55 36.50 28.48 18.21
N SER A 56 36.19 27.19 18.10
CA SER A 56 35.17 26.56 18.96
C SER A 56 35.85 25.92 20.16
N GLN A 57 35.36 26.21 21.36
CA GLN A 57 35.94 25.73 22.61
C GLN A 57 35.11 24.58 23.18
N SER A 58 35.78 23.54 23.67
CA SER A 58 35.15 22.42 24.37
C SER A 58 35.90 22.16 25.67
N ILE A 59 35.17 21.97 26.77
CA ILE A 59 35.73 21.62 28.08
C ILE A 59 35.09 20.29 28.50
N SER A 60 35.94 19.32 28.81
CA SER A 60 35.55 18.03 29.36
C SER A 60 36.23 17.84 30.71
N SER A 61 35.44 17.59 31.75
CA SER A 61 35.94 17.25 33.08
C SER A 61 35.24 15.98 33.54
N SER A 62 36.01 14.97 33.92
CA SER A 62 35.50 13.70 34.40
C SER A 62 36.15 13.33 35.74
N TRP A 63 35.38 12.68 36.59
CA TRP A 63 35.82 12.22 37.90
C TRP A 63 35.42 10.76 38.04
N VAL A 64 36.40 9.86 37.91
CA VAL A 64 36.16 8.40 37.97
C VAL A 64 37.19 7.80 38.91
N ASN A 65 36.74 7.01 39.90
CA ASN A 65 37.58 6.31 40.87
C ASN A 65 38.63 7.20 41.57
N GLY A 66 38.28 8.45 41.91
CA GLY A 66 39.16 9.37 42.63
C GLY A 66 40.18 10.14 41.78
N VAL A 67 40.32 9.84 40.48
CA VAL A 67 41.21 10.55 39.56
C VAL A 67 40.41 11.58 38.76
N ARG A 68 40.84 12.84 38.81
CA ARG A 68 40.25 13.95 38.04
C ARG A 68 40.94 14.06 36.68
N SER A 69 40.22 13.82 35.59
CA SER A 69 40.68 14.14 34.24
C SER A 69 40.03 15.43 33.73
N PHE A 70 40.84 16.35 33.24
CA PHE A 70 40.41 17.62 32.66
C PHE A 70 41.01 17.75 31.26
N SER A 71 40.22 18.20 30.30
CA SER A 71 40.65 18.49 28.94
C SER A 71 39.92 19.73 28.43
N LYS A 72 40.67 20.71 27.94
CA LYS A 72 40.15 21.88 27.22
C LYS A 72 40.69 21.82 25.79
N THR A 73 39.82 22.03 24.80
CA THR A 73 40.17 21.95 23.38
C THR A 73 39.70 23.17 22.63
N TYR A 74 40.59 23.77 21.85
CA TYR A 74 40.27 24.79 20.83
C TYR A 74 40.30 24.14 19.45
N SER A 75 39.16 24.10 18.77
CA SER A 75 39.01 23.51 17.44
C SER A 75 38.86 24.58 16.36
N TYR A 76 39.53 24.37 15.22
CA TYR A 76 39.42 25.15 14.00
C TYR A 76 39.13 24.24 12.80
N THR A 77 38.32 24.72 11.87
CA THR A 77 38.11 24.09 10.56
C THR A 77 38.77 24.96 9.49
N LEU A 78 39.70 24.36 8.77
CA LEU A 78 40.57 25.00 7.78
C LEU A 78 40.27 24.46 6.38
N ALA A 79 40.39 25.31 5.36
CA ALA A 79 40.38 24.92 3.96
C ALA A 79 41.73 25.25 3.31
N PRO A 80 42.38 24.31 2.61
CA PRO A 80 43.65 24.57 1.94
C PRO A 80 43.47 25.58 0.79
N THR A 81 44.48 26.43 0.58
CA THR A 81 44.46 27.46 -0.48
C THR A 81 45.21 27.06 -1.73
N ALA A 82 46.18 26.15 -1.61
CA ALA A 82 46.98 25.62 -2.71
C ALA A 82 47.37 24.16 -2.44
N ARG A 83 47.88 23.47 -3.46
CA ARG A 83 48.43 22.11 -3.34
C ARG A 83 49.89 22.16 -2.87
N GLY A 84 50.34 21.13 -2.17
CA GLY A 84 51.71 21.03 -1.65
C GLY A 84 51.77 20.64 -0.17
N LYS A 85 52.96 20.67 0.39
CA LYS A 85 53.19 20.41 1.82
C LYS A 85 53.16 21.72 2.59
N PHE A 86 52.33 21.79 3.63
CA PHE A 86 52.19 22.94 4.50
C PHE A 86 52.48 22.55 5.94
N THR A 87 53.10 23.45 6.70
CA THR A 87 53.39 23.23 8.11
C THR A 87 52.53 24.17 8.95
N ILE A 88 51.69 23.59 9.80
CA ILE A 88 50.94 24.35 10.80
C ILE A 88 51.89 24.68 11.95
N LYS A 89 52.13 25.98 12.14
CA LYS A 89 53.04 26.52 13.18
C LYS A 89 52.50 26.27 14.59
N GLN A 90 53.35 26.53 15.57
CA GLN A 90 53.04 26.33 16.99
C GLN A 90 51.97 27.32 17.48
N ALA A 91 51.01 26.84 18.26
CA ALA A 91 50.13 27.68 19.06
C ALA A 91 50.78 27.99 20.42
N THR A 92 50.29 29.02 21.13
CA THR A 92 50.76 29.34 22.49
C THR A 92 49.60 29.55 23.46
N ILE A 93 49.83 29.23 24.73
CA ILE A 93 48.85 29.42 25.81
C ILE A 93 49.55 29.67 27.15
N VAL A 94 48.92 30.41 28.06
CA VAL A 94 49.43 30.64 29.41
C VAL A 94 48.70 29.74 30.41
N ILE A 95 49.43 28.84 31.08
CA ILE A 95 48.89 27.92 32.09
C ILE A 95 49.67 28.16 33.39
N LYS A 96 48.96 28.50 34.48
CA LYS A 96 49.56 28.83 35.78
C LYS A 96 50.68 29.89 35.71
N GLY A 97 50.59 30.84 34.77
CA GLY A 97 51.58 31.92 34.58
C GLY A 97 52.77 31.56 33.68
N GLU A 98 52.90 30.32 33.22
CA GLU A 98 53.94 29.90 32.26
C GLU A 98 53.37 29.76 30.84
N THR A 99 54.16 30.09 29.83
CA THR A 99 53.75 29.98 28.42
C THR A 99 54.13 28.62 27.84
N TYR A 100 53.13 27.85 27.43
CA TYR A 100 53.29 26.56 26.75
C TYR A 100 53.09 26.71 25.24
N LYS A 101 53.83 25.91 24.46
CA LYS A 101 53.77 25.90 23.00
C LYS A 101 53.44 24.52 22.46
N SER A 102 52.62 24.44 21.42
CA SER A 102 52.35 23.17 20.74
C SER A 102 53.50 22.81 19.81
N LEU A 103 53.65 21.53 19.47
CA LEU A 103 54.55 21.11 18.39
C LEU A 103 53.94 21.44 17.03
N PRO A 104 54.73 21.88 16.03
CA PRO A 104 54.24 22.08 14.67
C PRO A 104 53.94 20.72 14.01
N LYS A 105 53.01 20.69 13.06
CA LYS A 105 52.66 19.50 12.28
C LYS A 105 52.59 19.81 10.80
N GLU A 106 53.03 18.85 9.99
CA GLU A 106 52.98 18.94 8.53
C GLU A 106 51.71 18.31 7.99
N VAL A 107 51.21 18.87 6.88
CA VAL A 107 50.01 18.44 6.17
C VAL A 107 50.29 18.45 4.66
N GLU A 108 49.99 17.36 3.99
CA GLU A 108 50.13 17.23 2.54
C GLU A 108 48.79 17.42 1.82
N VAL A 109 48.72 18.42 0.93
CA VAL A 109 47.53 18.73 0.13
C VAL A 109 47.70 18.23 -1.30
N THR A 110 46.85 17.27 -1.67
CA THR A 110 46.86 16.59 -2.97
C THR A 110 45.81 17.16 -3.94
N ALA A 111 45.63 16.52 -5.11
CA ALA A 111 44.59 16.90 -6.06
C ALA A 111 43.18 16.75 -5.48
N ALA A 112 42.17 17.25 -6.19
CA ALA A 112 40.79 17.08 -5.75
C ALA A 112 40.44 15.58 -5.72
N VAL A 113 39.92 15.11 -4.60
CA VAL A 113 39.50 13.71 -4.43
C VAL A 113 38.03 13.61 -4.81
N GLU A 114 37.66 12.61 -5.62
CA GLU A 114 36.27 12.40 -6.09
C GLU A 114 35.29 12.15 -4.94
N ARG A 115 35.77 11.62 -3.81
CA ARG A 115 35.02 11.41 -2.58
C ARG A 115 35.81 11.98 -1.40
N PRO A 116 35.47 13.18 -0.92
CA PRO A 116 36.01 13.72 0.32
C PRO A 116 35.74 12.75 1.47
N ASP A 117 36.76 12.35 2.23
CA ASP A 117 36.63 11.57 3.47
C ASP A 117 36.15 12.50 4.60
N GLY A 118 35.04 13.20 4.39
CA GLY A 118 34.33 13.96 5.43
C GLY A 118 33.38 13.04 6.20
N GLU A 119 32.91 13.47 7.37
CA GLU A 119 31.73 12.83 7.98
C GLU A 119 30.62 12.77 6.94
N LYS A 120 30.09 11.56 6.67
CA LYS A 120 29.00 11.36 5.71
C LYS A 120 27.88 12.34 6.05
N THR A 121 27.55 13.19 5.09
CA THR A 121 26.43 14.10 5.26
C THR A 121 25.12 13.31 5.28
N VAL A 122 24.06 13.93 5.78
CA VAL A 122 22.70 13.38 5.76
C VAL A 122 22.31 12.93 4.35
N ASP A 123 22.74 13.67 3.33
CA ASP A 123 22.45 13.38 1.93
C ASP A 123 23.29 12.21 1.39
N ASP A 124 24.57 12.07 1.76
CA ASP A 124 25.39 10.92 1.37
C ASP A 124 24.83 9.60 1.93
N VAL A 125 24.33 9.63 3.17
CA VAL A 125 23.67 8.47 3.78
C VAL A 125 22.36 8.14 3.06
N ALA A 126 21.60 9.16 2.64
CA ALA A 126 20.37 8.95 1.87
C ALA A 126 20.66 8.31 0.49
N ASP A 127 21.74 8.72 -0.18
CA ASP A 127 22.13 8.25 -1.51
C ASP A 127 22.52 6.77 -1.54
N GLU A 128 23.23 6.33 -0.50
CA GLU A 128 23.59 4.92 -0.34
C GLU A 128 22.42 4.08 0.20
N SER A 129 21.42 4.70 0.83
CA SER A 129 20.37 3.98 1.57
C SER A 129 19.04 3.88 0.83
N LEU A 130 18.84 4.62 -0.26
CA LEU A 130 17.59 4.63 -1.01
C LEU A 130 17.84 4.39 -2.50
N HIS A 131 17.23 3.34 -3.05
CA HIS A 131 17.36 3.01 -4.47
C HIS A 131 15.98 2.74 -5.09
N LEU A 132 15.72 3.32 -6.25
CA LEU A 132 14.56 3.00 -7.06
C LEU A 132 15.03 2.15 -8.24
N VAL A 133 14.38 1.01 -8.45
CA VAL A 133 14.79 0.06 -9.49
C VAL A 133 13.59 -0.33 -10.34
N ALA A 134 13.76 -0.27 -11.66
CA ALA A 134 12.83 -0.86 -12.62
C ALA A 134 13.29 -2.29 -12.94
N GLU A 135 12.60 -3.29 -12.40
CA GLU A 135 12.81 -4.69 -12.76
C GLU A 135 12.00 -5.03 -14.01
N ILE A 136 12.67 -5.55 -15.04
CA ILE A 136 12.06 -5.94 -16.31
C ILE A 136 12.05 -7.46 -16.40
N SER A 137 10.92 -8.06 -16.77
CA SER A 137 10.79 -9.52 -16.86
C SER A 137 11.61 -10.14 -17.98
N LYS A 138 11.72 -9.46 -19.14
CA LYS A 138 12.43 -9.93 -20.34
C LYS A 138 12.97 -8.74 -21.14
N THR A 139 14.27 -8.74 -21.45
CA THR A 139 14.96 -7.68 -22.22
C THR A 139 14.90 -7.87 -23.73
N GLY A 140 14.58 -9.08 -24.20
CA GLY A 140 14.48 -9.42 -25.62
C GLY A 140 13.17 -10.11 -26.00
N PRO A 141 12.00 -9.46 -25.85
CA PRO A 141 10.71 -10.00 -26.25
C PRO A 141 10.55 -10.01 -27.78
N TYR A 142 9.62 -10.83 -28.28
CA TYR A 142 9.11 -10.70 -29.65
C TYR A 142 8.09 -9.55 -29.75
N LEU A 143 7.83 -9.07 -30.97
CA LEU A 143 6.75 -8.12 -31.24
C LEU A 143 5.42 -8.64 -30.65
N ASN A 144 4.66 -7.78 -29.96
CA ASN A 144 3.43 -8.12 -29.24
C ASN A 144 3.56 -9.19 -28.12
N GLU A 145 4.77 -9.56 -27.70
CA GLU A 145 4.98 -10.39 -26.51
C GLU A 145 4.92 -9.53 -25.23
N ALA A 146 4.25 -10.03 -24.19
CA ALA A 146 4.11 -9.31 -22.93
C ALA A 146 5.46 -9.16 -22.20
N VAL A 147 5.79 -7.93 -21.78
CA VAL A 147 6.89 -7.62 -20.87
C VAL A 147 6.37 -6.88 -19.66
N THR A 148 6.78 -7.30 -18.47
CA THR A 148 6.34 -6.67 -17.23
C THR A 148 7.47 -5.83 -16.65
N VAL A 149 7.14 -4.59 -16.27
CA VAL A 149 8.05 -3.70 -15.55
C VAL A 149 7.49 -3.46 -14.15
N VAL A 150 8.30 -3.77 -13.15
CA VAL A 150 7.97 -3.59 -11.73
C VAL A 150 8.92 -2.56 -11.14
N TYR A 151 8.37 -1.44 -10.68
CA TYR A 151 9.13 -0.40 -10.01
C TYR A 151 9.14 -0.68 -8.51
N LYS A 152 10.32 -1.00 -7.97
CA LYS A 152 10.54 -1.26 -6.55
C LYS A 152 11.43 -0.19 -5.93
N LEU A 153 11.00 0.30 -4.78
CA LEU A 153 11.80 1.18 -3.94
C LEU A 153 12.45 0.33 -2.84
N TYR A 154 13.77 0.38 -2.77
CA TYR A 154 14.60 -0.25 -1.76
C TYR A 154 15.06 0.83 -0.78
N ALA A 155 14.70 0.66 0.50
CA ALA A 155 15.13 1.53 1.59
C ALA A 155 15.91 0.71 2.62
N SER A 156 17.09 1.20 3.02
CA SER A 156 17.91 0.57 4.06
C SER A 156 17.12 0.51 5.37
N PRO A 157 17.27 -0.55 6.19
CA PRO A 157 16.63 -0.62 7.51
C PRO A 157 17.03 0.50 8.48
N SER A 158 18.10 1.26 8.17
CA SER A 158 18.55 2.39 8.97
C SER A 158 17.79 3.68 8.71
N ILE A 159 17.02 3.77 7.62
CA ILE A 159 16.24 4.96 7.24
C ILE A 159 14.75 4.63 7.23
N ASP A 160 13.92 5.64 7.50
CA ASP A 160 12.47 5.50 7.40
C ASP A 160 11.91 6.39 6.29
N VAL A 161 11.14 5.78 5.39
CA VAL A 161 10.42 6.47 4.32
C VAL A 161 9.09 6.97 4.86
N THR A 162 8.90 8.28 4.90
CA THR A 162 7.68 8.90 5.42
C THR A 162 6.64 9.15 4.34
N ASN A 163 7.10 9.63 3.18
CA ASN A 163 6.24 9.94 2.04
C ASN A 163 7.04 9.81 0.74
N PHE A 164 6.34 9.60 -0.37
CA PHE A 164 6.91 9.64 -1.72
C PHE A 164 5.92 10.29 -2.69
N ARG A 165 6.45 11.04 -3.66
CA ARG A 165 5.67 11.67 -4.72
C ARG A 165 6.36 11.43 -6.05
N ALA A 166 5.60 11.04 -7.08
CA ALA A 166 6.15 11.01 -8.43
C ALA A 166 6.41 12.44 -8.93
N LEU A 167 7.66 12.75 -9.31
CA LEU A 167 7.95 13.99 -10.05
C LEU A 167 7.63 13.77 -11.53
N ASP A 168 8.08 12.63 -12.06
CA ASP A 168 7.93 12.30 -13.47
C ASP A 168 7.58 10.82 -13.65
N ASN A 169 6.65 10.56 -14.55
CA ASN A 169 6.15 9.23 -14.83
C ASN A 169 6.72 8.73 -16.16
N PRO A 170 7.12 7.44 -16.22
CA PRO A 170 7.69 6.86 -17.42
C PRO A 170 6.67 6.84 -18.55
N LYS A 171 7.05 7.35 -19.72
CA LYS A 171 6.31 7.13 -20.96
C LYS A 171 6.80 5.86 -21.64
N TYR A 172 5.86 5.16 -22.27
CA TYR A 172 6.10 3.89 -22.95
C TYR A 172 5.90 4.05 -24.45
N ASN A 173 6.76 4.84 -25.09
CA ASN A 173 6.67 5.11 -26.52
C ASN A 173 6.84 3.80 -27.33
N ASN A 174 5.98 3.56 -28.31
CA ASN A 174 5.93 2.31 -29.09
C ASN A 174 5.57 1.05 -28.29
N PHE A 175 5.01 1.20 -27.08
CA PHE A 175 4.40 0.11 -26.34
C PHE A 175 2.92 0.39 -26.14
N TRP A 176 2.11 -0.67 -26.23
CA TRP A 176 0.80 -0.66 -25.61
C TRP A 176 0.98 -1.03 -24.14
N SER A 177 0.52 -0.19 -23.22
CA SER A 177 0.78 -0.33 -21.78
C SER A 177 -0.49 -0.48 -20.97
N GLN A 178 -0.48 -1.38 -20.00
CA GLN A 178 -1.57 -1.58 -19.05
C GLN A 178 -1.02 -1.62 -17.62
N ASP A 179 -1.45 -0.65 -16.82
CA ASP A 179 -1.11 -0.59 -15.39
C ASP A 179 -1.87 -1.68 -14.60
N ILE A 180 -1.15 -2.35 -13.71
CA ILE A 180 -1.74 -3.26 -12.70
C ILE A 180 -1.82 -2.49 -11.39
N PRO A 181 -3.02 -2.14 -10.89
CA PRO A 181 -3.17 -1.31 -9.71
C PRO A 181 -2.51 -1.97 -8.48
N VAL A 182 -1.78 -1.17 -7.71
CA VAL A 182 -1.22 -1.57 -6.41
C VAL A 182 -2.18 -1.07 -5.33
N THR A 183 -2.99 -1.96 -4.76
CA THR A 183 -4.01 -1.59 -3.76
C THR A 183 -3.44 -1.39 -2.37
N LYS A 184 -2.29 -2.01 -2.08
CA LYS A 184 -1.58 -1.94 -0.80
C LYS A 184 -0.07 -1.97 -1.03
N TYR A 185 0.64 -1.11 -0.32
CA TYR A 185 2.10 -1.09 -0.28
C TYR A 185 2.56 -2.05 0.81
N ASP A 186 2.95 -3.26 0.41
CA ASP A 186 3.47 -4.27 1.33
C ASP A 186 5.00 -4.16 1.39
N VAL A 187 5.55 -4.05 2.61
CA VAL A 187 6.98 -3.87 2.83
C VAL A 187 7.61 -5.23 3.06
N GLN A 188 8.50 -5.64 2.17
CA GLN A 188 9.15 -6.94 2.21
C GLN A 188 10.65 -6.80 2.47
N ASN A 189 11.21 -7.66 3.31
CA ASN A 189 12.66 -7.76 3.47
C ASN A 189 13.24 -8.41 2.22
N SER A 190 14.22 -7.74 1.61
CA SER A 190 14.84 -8.13 0.34
C SER A 190 16.33 -7.80 0.37
N THR A 191 17.08 -8.31 -0.60
CA THR A 191 18.50 -7.99 -0.74
C THR A 191 18.70 -7.19 -2.02
N TYR A 192 19.44 -6.09 -1.94
CA TYR A 192 19.89 -5.30 -3.08
C TYR A 192 21.41 -5.18 -3.03
N GLU A 193 22.10 -5.55 -4.11
CA GLU A 193 23.57 -5.58 -4.20
C GLU A 193 24.27 -6.29 -3.02
N GLY A 194 23.69 -7.40 -2.54
CA GLY A 194 24.24 -8.19 -1.42
C GLY A 194 24.01 -7.60 -0.02
N LYS A 195 23.39 -6.42 0.08
CA LYS A 195 23.02 -5.76 1.34
C LYS A 195 21.52 -5.94 1.63
N ALA A 196 21.15 -5.97 2.91
CA ALA A 196 19.76 -6.11 3.33
C ALA A 196 19.00 -4.78 3.20
N TYR A 197 17.87 -4.80 2.49
CA TYR A 197 16.98 -3.66 2.26
C TYR A 197 15.51 -4.04 2.52
N ARG A 198 14.68 -3.06 2.86
CA ARG A 198 13.23 -3.17 2.78
C ARG A 198 12.80 -2.74 1.39
N SER A 199 12.07 -3.58 0.66
CA SER A 199 11.52 -3.26 -0.64
C SER A 199 10.02 -3.07 -0.59
N VAL A 200 9.53 -2.15 -1.42
CA VAL A 200 8.10 -1.93 -1.65
C VAL A 200 7.85 -1.77 -3.14
N ILE A 201 6.82 -2.44 -3.66
CA ILE A 201 6.40 -2.30 -5.06
C ILE A 201 5.52 -1.06 -5.18
N LEU A 202 5.98 -0.09 -5.97
CA LEU A 202 5.28 1.18 -6.15
C LEU A 202 4.36 1.16 -7.38
N LYS A 203 4.84 0.59 -8.48
CA LYS A 203 4.09 0.53 -9.74
C LYS A 203 4.38 -0.78 -10.47
N ARG A 204 3.36 -1.32 -11.12
CA ARG A 204 3.44 -2.50 -11.99
C ARG A 204 2.76 -2.18 -13.30
N VAL A 205 3.45 -2.43 -14.40
CA VAL A 205 2.90 -2.23 -15.75
C VAL A 205 3.24 -3.43 -16.62
N VAL A 206 2.31 -3.82 -17.49
CA VAL A 206 2.56 -4.76 -18.58
C VAL A 206 2.63 -3.97 -19.87
N LEU A 207 3.70 -4.18 -20.62
CA LEU A 207 4.02 -3.52 -21.88
C LEU A 207 4.01 -4.54 -23.01
N TYR A 208 3.46 -4.14 -24.15
CA TYR A 208 3.41 -4.93 -25.39
C TYR A 208 4.09 -4.12 -26.50
N PRO A 209 5.27 -4.52 -26.99
CA PRO A 209 6.00 -3.75 -27.98
C PRO A 209 5.28 -3.75 -29.32
N GLN A 210 5.05 -2.56 -29.88
CA GLN A 210 4.36 -2.34 -31.16
C GLN A 210 5.34 -2.12 -32.32
N LYS A 211 6.65 -2.07 -32.03
CA LYS A 211 7.71 -1.90 -33.02
C LYS A 211 8.91 -2.78 -32.68
N THR A 212 9.63 -3.23 -33.71
CA THR A 212 10.86 -4.01 -33.58
C THR A 212 12.09 -3.11 -33.40
N GLY A 213 13.17 -3.67 -32.86
CA GLY A 213 14.42 -2.95 -32.60
C GLY A 213 14.54 -2.47 -31.15
N GLU A 214 15.44 -1.52 -30.92
CA GLU A 214 15.71 -0.98 -29.59
C GLU A 214 14.62 0.04 -29.20
N LEU A 215 13.87 -0.30 -28.14
CA LEU A 215 12.86 0.55 -27.55
C LEU A 215 13.29 1.00 -26.17
N GLU A 216 13.19 2.30 -25.90
CA GLU A 216 13.53 2.89 -24.62
C GLU A 216 12.29 3.01 -23.71
N ILE A 217 12.50 2.70 -22.44
CA ILE A 217 11.57 2.97 -21.34
C ILE A 217 12.14 4.14 -20.57
N GLU A 218 11.41 5.25 -20.57
CA GLU A 218 11.73 6.43 -19.78
C GLU A 218 11.75 6.08 -18.27
N PRO A 219 12.53 6.80 -17.46
CA PRO A 219 12.70 6.47 -16.05
C PRO A 219 11.51 6.94 -15.23
N LEU A 220 11.17 6.20 -14.16
CA LEU A 220 10.32 6.71 -13.09
C LEU A 220 11.17 7.52 -12.13
N SER A 221 10.77 8.76 -11.81
CA SER A 221 11.48 9.63 -10.88
C SER A 221 10.57 10.05 -9.71
N LEU A 222 11.06 9.87 -8.48
CA LEU A 222 10.31 10.08 -7.25
C LEU A 222 11.04 11.05 -6.31
N ASP A 223 10.28 11.92 -5.65
CA ASP A 223 10.72 12.75 -4.53
C ASP A 223 10.29 12.04 -3.25
N VAL A 224 11.26 11.64 -2.44
CA VAL A 224 11.04 10.78 -1.28
C VAL A 224 11.47 11.52 -0.02
N SER A 225 10.55 11.69 0.92
CA SER A 225 10.82 12.27 2.23
C SER A 225 11.25 11.19 3.20
N LEU A 226 12.47 11.33 3.71
CA LEU A 226 13.17 10.35 4.53
C LEU A 226 13.49 10.90 5.92
N GLN A 227 13.56 9.99 6.89
CA GLN A 227 14.21 10.24 8.17
C GLN A 227 15.52 9.46 8.20
N VAL A 228 16.64 10.19 8.26
CA VAL A 228 17.97 9.58 8.36
C VAL A 228 18.52 9.72 9.77
N PRO A 229 19.21 8.69 10.30
CA PRO A 229 19.83 8.78 11.61
C PRO A 229 21.02 9.73 11.55
N THR A 230 21.09 10.66 12.50
CA THR A 230 22.26 11.52 12.69
C THR A 230 23.22 10.87 13.69
N ASN A 231 24.49 11.30 13.68
CA ASN A 231 25.48 10.87 14.68
C ASN A 231 25.19 11.45 16.09
N LYS A 232 24.19 12.31 16.25
CA LYS A 232 23.81 12.90 17.53
C LYS A 232 22.86 11.97 18.28
N ARG A 233 23.06 11.88 19.60
CA ARG A 233 22.16 11.18 20.51
C ARG A 233 21.44 12.15 21.42
N ASP A 234 20.20 11.84 21.78
CA ASP A 234 19.47 12.60 22.78
C ASP A 234 20.01 12.32 24.20
N PHE A 235 19.48 13.06 25.17
CA PHE A 235 19.83 12.94 26.58
C PHE A 235 19.57 11.54 27.17
N PHE A 236 18.69 10.74 26.55
CA PHE A 236 18.34 9.38 26.93
C PHE A 236 19.07 8.30 26.11
N GLY A 237 20.04 8.69 25.27
CA GLY A 237 20.85 7.80 24.45
C GLY A 237 20.20 7.33 23.14
N GLY A 238 19.01 7.84 22.80
CA GLY A 238 18.32 7.61 21.54
C GLY A 238 19.01 8.30 20.36
N ARG A 239 18.95 7.73 19.15
CA ARG A 239 19.48 8.36 17.93
C ARG A 239 18.54 9.47 17.48
N ILE A 240 19.06 10.66 17.19
CA ILE A 240 18.28 11.77 16.63
C ILE A 240 18.19 11.57 15.11
N PHE A 241 16.98 11.67 14.55
CA PHE A 241 16.74 11.59 13.11
C PHE A 241 16.58 12.99 12.51
N ALA A 242 17.17 13.21 11.34
CA ALA A 242 16.96 14.41 10.53
C ALA A 242 16.02 14.08 9.38
N GLN A 243 15.10 14.99 9.07
CA GLN A 243 14.26 14.90 7.87
C GLN A 243 15.01 15.46 6.68
N THR A 244 15.04 14.72 5.57
CA THR A 244 15.57 15.17 4.29
C THR A 244 14.67 14.69 3.16
N ASN A 245 14.70 15.38 2.01
CA ASN A 245 14.02 14.95 0.80
C ASN A 245 15.08 14.52 -0.22
N LYS A 246 14.87 13.36 -0.84
CA LYS A 246 15.75 12.85 -1.88
C LYS A 246 14.97 12.51 -3.13
N THR A 247 15.45 13.05 -4.25
CA THR A 247 15.02 12.61 -5.58
C THR A 247 15.76 11.35 -5.99
N VAL A 248 15.03 10.30 -6.32
CA VAL A 248 15.56 9.02 -6.83
C VAL A 248 14.93 8.68 -8.18
N SER A 249 15.72 8.04 -9.05
CA SER A 249 15.28 7.65 -10.39
C SER A 249 15.60 6.18 -10.66
N ALA A 250 14.71 5.49 -11.39
CA ALA A 250 14.91 4.10 -11.79
C ALA A 250 15.95 3.91 -12.91
N GLY A 251 16.39 5.01 -13.53
CA GLY A 251 17.23 5.03 -14.73
C GLY A 251 16.48 4.59 -15.99
N ASN A 252 16.99 4.99 -17.15
CA ASN A 252 16.43 4.58 -18.43
C ASN A 252 16.75 3.11 -18.66
N ARG A 253 15.82 2.39 -19.29
CA ARG A 253 16.02 0.98 -19.64
C ARG A 253 15.71 0.78 -21.11
N THR A 254 16.53 0.00 -21.80
CA THR A 254 16.29 -0.35 -23.20
C THR A 254 15.89 -1.82 -23.31
N ILE A 255 14.96 -2.10 -24.23
CA ILE A 255 14.48 -3.43 -24.59
C ILE A 255 14.73 -3.63 -26.08
N ASN A 256 15.37 -4.74 -26.44
CA ASN A 256 15.63 -5.07 -27.84
C ASN A 256 14.57 -6.04 -28.36
N VAL A 257 13.57 -5.52 -29.07
CA VAL A 257 12.42 -6.28 -29.54
C VAL A 257 12.76 -7.04 -30.82
N LYS A 258 12.63 -8.36 -30.75
CA LYS A 258 12.85 -9.26 -31.88
C LYS A 258 11.65 -9.22 -32.87
N PRO A 259 11.91 -9.23 -34.18
CA PRO A 259 10.85 -9.45 -35.17
C PRO A 259 10.28 -10.87 -35.03
N LEU A 260 9.02 -11.04 -35.45
CA LEU A 260 8.43 -12.38 -35.59
C LEU A 260 9.11 -13.12 -36.76
N PRO A 261 9.39 -14.43 -36.63
CA PRO A 261 9.99 -15.21 -37.72
C PRO A 261 9.17 -15.14 -39.01
N THR A 262 9.82 -14.95 -40.15
CA THR A 262 9.15 -14.95 -41.46
C THR A 262 8.86 -16.37 -41.96
N GLU A 263 9.69 -17.33 -41.55
CA GLU A 263 9.53 -18.74 -41.91
C GLU A 263 8.34 -19.36 -41.16
N GLY A 264 7.46 -20.04 -41.88
CA GLY A 264 6.29 -20.71 -41.31
C GLY A 264 5.15 -19.79 -40.89
N LYS A 265 5.18 -18.50 -41.24
CA LYS A 265 4.09 -17.54 -40.99
C LYS A 265 2.87 -17.90 -41.84
N PRO A 266 1.72 -18.28 -41.24
CA PRO A 266 0.50 -18.56 -41.99
C PRO A 266 -0.08 -17.30 -42.63
N ALA A 267 -0.79 -17.44 -43.74
CA ALA A 267 -1.48 -16.31 -44.40
C ALA A 267 -2.57 -15.69 -43.48
N ASP A 268 -3.25 -16.53 -42.69
CA ASP A 268 -4.34 -16.14 -41.78
C ASP A 268 -3.84 -15.59 -40.43
N PHE A 269 -2.58 -15.14 -40.34
CA PHE A 269 -2.02 -14.66 -39.08
C PHE A 269 -2.48 -13.23 -38.76
N SER A 270 -3.35 -13.08 -37.75
CA SER A 270 -3.94 -11.80 -37.33
C SER A 270 -3.11 -11.03 -36.28
N GLY A 271 -1.87 -11.44 -35.99
CA GLY A 271 -1.01 -10.78 -35.00
C GLY A 271 -1.12 -11.35 -33.58
N ALA A 272 -1.78 -12.49 -33.39
CA ALA A 272 -1.91 -13.16 -32.10
C ALA A 272 -0.57 -13.78 -31.63
N VAL A 273 -0.12 -13.39 -30.45
CA VAL A 273 1.15 -13.84 -29.82
C VAL A 273 0.86 -14.30 -28.39
N GLY A 274 1.12 -15.58 -28.12
CA GLY A 274 0.85 -16.20 -26.83
C GLY A 274 0.46 -17.67 -26.91
N GLU A 275 -0.32 -18.11 -25.93
CA GLU A 275 -0.91 -19.45 -25.83
C GLU A 275 -2.42 -19.32 -25.83
N PHE A 276 -3.06 -19.87 -26.86
CA PHE A 276 -4.50 -19.73 -27.06
C PHE A 276 -5.18 -21.07 -27.32
N GLN A 277 -6.46 -21.10 -26.99
CA GLN A 277 -7.42 -22.15 -27.31
C GLN A 277 -8.51 -21.49 -28.14
N PHE A 278 -8.89 -22.16 -29.23
CA PHE A 278 -9.89 -21.68 -30.17
C PHE A 278 -11.10 -22.60 -30.16
N SER A 279 -12.30 -22.02 -30.09
CA SER A 279 -13.55 -22.78 -30.13
C SER A 279 -14.63 -22.01 -30.88
N VAL A 280 -15.41 -22.72 -31.67
CA VAL A 280 -16.61 -22.19 -32.34
C VAL A 280 -17.78 -23.04 -31.86
N THR A 281 -18.79 -22.39 -31.30
CA THR A 281 -19.98 -23.08 -30.74
C THR A 281 -21.24 -22.43 -31.27
N THR A 282 -22.32 -23.20 -31.39
CA THR A 282 -23.64 -22.68 -31.79
C THR A 282 -24.65 -22.96 -30.70
N SER A 283 -25.62 -22.05 -30.51
CA SER A 283 -26.68 -22.22 -29.51
C SER A 283 -27.61 -23.38 -29.86
N LYS A 284 -27.84 -23.61 -31.16
CA LYS A 284 -28.67 -24.68 -31.72
C LYS A 284 -28.02 -25.24 -32.99
N THR A 285 -28.25 -26.52 -33.24
CA THR A 285 -27.89 -27.19 -34.50
C THR A 285 -29.11 -27.60 -35.33
N HIS A 286 -30.29 -27.57 -34.70
CA HIS A 286 -31.58 -27.86 -35.32
C HIS A 286 -32.53 -26.70 -34.98
N LEU A 287 -33.16 -26.13 -36.01
CA LEU A 287 -34.09 -25.01 -35.86
C LEU A 287 -35.07 -24.93 -37.03
N ASN A 288 -36.07 -24.07 -36.93
CA ASN A 288 -36.99 -23.75 -38.03
C ASN A 288 -36.51 -22.53 -38.82
N ALA A 289 -37.01 -22.36 -40.04
CA ALA A 289 -36.74 -21.16 -40.83
C ALA A 289 -37.28 -19.92 -40.14
N SER A 290 -36.58 -18.79 -40.29
CA SER A 290 -36.81 -17.53 -39.58
C SER A 290 -36.54 -17.56 -38.06
N GLU A 291 -36.11 -18.70 -37.51
CA GLU A 291 -35.65 -18.77 -36.13
C GLU A 291 -34.16 -18.37 -36.05
N SER A 292 -33.79 -17.52 -35.10
CA SER A 292 -32.39 -17.10 -34.93
C SER A 292 -31.57 -18.14 -34.17
N LEU A 293 -30.34 -18.40 -34.61
CA LEU A 293 -29.30 -19.09 -33.84
C LEU A 293 -28.14 -18.14 -33.54
N GLN A 294 -27.40 -18.40 -32.47
CA GLN A 294 -26.18 -17.66 -32.14
C GLN A 294 -24.98 -18.56 -32.41
N ALA A 295 -24.02 -18.09 -33.21
CA ALA A 295 -22.72 -18.71 -33.39
C ALA A 295 -21.67 -17.89 -32.67
N LYS A 296 -21.01 -18.50 -31.69
CA LYS A 296 -19.99 -17.86 -30.86
C LYS A 296 -18.60 -18.35 -31.27
N VAL A 297 -17.78 -17.43 -31.75
CA VAL A 297 -16.35 -17.63 -32.01
C VAL A 297 -15.59 -17.14 -30.79
N ALA A 298 -14.92 -18.03 -30.05
CA ALA A 298 -14.27 -17.70 -28.78
C ALA A 298 -12.79 -18.13 -28.77
N ILE A 299 -11.95 -17.20 -28.32
CA ILE A 299 -10.51 -17.39 -28.10
C ILE A 299 -10.24 -17.17 -26.61
N ASN A 300 -9.73 -18.22 -25.96
CA ASN A 300 -9.36 -18.19 -24.54
C ASN A 300 -7.86 -18.48 -24.41
N GLY A 301 -7.15 -17.72 -23.58
CA GLY A 301 -5.72 -17.96 -23.43
C GLY A 301 -4.96 -16.88 -22.68
N LYS A 302 -3.64 -16.89 -22.88
CA LYS A 302 -2.70 -15.91 -22.35
C LYS A 302 -1.88 -15.30 -23.48
N GLY A 303 -1.83 -13.99 -23.59
CA GLY A 303 -1.13 -13.32 -24.69
C GLY A 303 -1.53 -11.87 -24.87
N ASN A 304 -1.59 -11.42 -26.13
CA ASN A 304 -1.99 -10.06 -26.51
C ASN A 304 -3.48 -9.96 -26.88
N LEU A 305 -4.39 -10.43 -26.01
CA LEU A 305 -5.83 -10.60 -26.28
C LEU A 305 -6.57 -9.37 -26.83
N LYS A 306 -6.08 -8.15 -26.56
CA LYS A 306 -6.67 -6.89 -27.05
C LYS A 306 -6.03 -6.33 -28.33
N LEU A 307 -5.00 -7.00 -28.86
CA LEU A 307 -4.12 -6.48 -29.92
C LEU A 307 -4.15 -7.31 -31.20
N PHE A 308 -5.09 -8.25 -31.32
CA PHE A 308 -5.31 -9.02 -32.54
C PHE A 308 -6.80 -9.04 -32.89
N GLU A 309 -7.11 -9.39 -34.14
CA GLU A 309 -8.48 -9.54 -34.62
C GLU A 309 -8.92 -11.01 -34.59
N ILE A 310 -10.17 -11.23 -34.18
CA ILE A 310 -10.81 -12.55 -34.18
C ILE A 310 -11.17 -12.90 -35.64
N PRO A 311 -10.95 -14.15 -36.10
CA PRO A 311 -11.31 -14.53 -37.46
C PRO A 311 -12.82 -14.45 -37.68
N SER A 312 -13.23 -13.77 -38.75
CA SER A 312 -14.64 -13.54 -39.09
C SER A 312 -15.31 -14.79 -39.66
N LEU A 313 -16.61 -14.92 -39.44
CA LEU A 313 -17.39 -16.04 -39.94
C LEU A 313 -17.94 -15.75 -41.36
N ASN A 314 -17.45 -16.49 -42.37
CA ASN A 314 -17.93 -16.39 -43.75
C ASN A 314 -19.01 -17.44 -44.02
N LEU A 315 -20.28 -17.01 -44.09
CA LEU A 315 -21.42 -17.88 -44.34
C LEU A 315 -21.99 -17.71 -45.76
N PRO A 316 -22.65 -18.74 -46.32
CA PRO A 316 -23.33 -18.61 -47.60
C PRO A 316 -24.48 -17.59 -47.51
N GLY A 317 -24.71 -16.82 -48.59
CA GLY A 317 -25.73 -15.74 -48.63
C GLY A 317 -27.19 -16.20 -48.49
N SER A 318 -27.45 -17.49 -48.36
CA SER A 318 -28.74 -18.05 -47.93
C SER A 318 -29.04 -17.83 -46.45
N LEU A 319 -28.02 -17.49 -45.65
CA LEU A 319 -28.13 -17.15 -44.24
C LEU A 319 -28.02 -15.64 -44.08
N GLU A 320 -29.01 -15.04 -43.41
CA GLU A 320 -28.93 -13.64 -42.99
C GLU A 320 -28.08 -13.57 -41.71
N VAL A 321 -26.98 -12.84 -41.77
CA VAL A 321 -26.01 -12.73 -40.67
C VAL A 321 -25.96 -11.29 -40.20
N TYR A 322 -26.22 -11.09 -38.91
CA TYR A 322 -26.10 -9.80 -38.26
C TYR A 322 -24.66 -9.57 -37.79
N ASP A 323 -24.29 -8.29 -37.63
CA ASP A 323 -22.99 -7.91 -37.08
C ASP A 323 -22.77 -8.54 -35.69
N PRO A 324 -21.56 -9.07 -35.41
CA PRO A 324 -21.30 -9.78 -34.18
C PRO A 324 -21.27 -8.83 -32.96
N GLU A 325 -21.70 -9.36 -31.82
CA GLU A 325 -21.49 -8.72 -30.52
C GLU A 325 -20.13 -9.15 -29.93
N PHE A 326 -19.17 -8.23 -29.89
CA PHE A 326 -17.85 -8.45 -29.29
C PHE A 326 -17.93 -8.46 -27.77
N ASN A 327 -17.48 -9.55 -27.16
CA ASN A 327 -17.45 -9.75 -25.72
C ASN A 327 -16.01 -9.98 -25.25
N GLU A 328 -15.57 -9.18 -24.28
CA GLU A 328 -14.22 -9.24 -23.71
C GLU A 328 -14.25 -9.47 -22.21
N SER A 329 -13.56 -10.51 -21.74
CA SER A 329 -13.29 -10.76 -20.33
C SER A 329 -11.81 -11.05 -20.13
N VAL A 330 -11.02 -9.98 -20.03
CA VAL A 330 -9.55 -10.02 -19.96
C VAL A 330 -9.07 -9.42 -18.64
N ARG A 331 -8.18 -10.13 -17.95
CA ARG A 331 -7.48 -9.64 -16.76
C ARG A 331 -5.98 -9.53 -17.04
N THR A 332 -5.34 -8.53 -16.43
CA THR A 332 -3.90 -8.28 -16.58
C THR A 332 -3.16 -8.75 -15.35
N THR A 333 -2.16 -9.61 -15.55
CA THR A 333 -1.32 -10.21 -14.49
C THR A 333 0.15 -9.92 -14.75
N LEU A 334 1.03 -10.27 -13.81
CA LEU A 334 2.49 -10.12 -13.99
C LEU A 334 3.04 -10.95 -15.16
N SER A 335 2.34 -11.98 -15.61
CA SER A 335 2.72 -12.77 -16.80
C SER A 335 2.15 -12.24 -18.12
N GLY A 336 1.39 -11.14 -18.08
CA GLY A 336 0.65 -10.60 -19.23
C GLY A 336 -0.87 -10.70 -19.05
N MET A 337 -1.60 -10.45 -20.13
CA MET A 337 -3.05 -10.62 -20.18
C MET A 337 -3.42 -12.09 -20.26
N GLU A 338 -4.51 -12.44 -19.59
CA GLU A 338 -5.17 -13.72 -19.72
C GLU A 338 -6.69 -13.54 -19.64
N GLY A 339 -7.43 -14.41 -20.32
CA GLY A 339 -8.89 -14.32 -20.38
C GLY A 339 -9.45 -14.81 -21.70
N ASN A 340 -10.68 -14.37 -21.99
CA ASN A 340 -11.44 -14.80 -23.15
C ASN A 340 -11.98 -13.61 -23.94
N VAL A 341 -11.80 -13.65 -25.26
CA VAL A 341 -12.43 -12.75 -26.22
C VAL A 341 -13.33 -13.56 -27.13
N SER A 342 -14.52 -13.04 -27.46
CA SER A 342 -15.43 -13.76 -28.32
C SER A 342 -16.37 -12.86 -29.11
N ASP A 343 -16.66 -13.26 -30.33
CA ASP A 343 -17.69 -12.68 -31.19
C ASP A 343 -18.92 -13.57 -31.22
N SER A 344 -20.09 -12.98 -30.98
CA SER A 344 -21.37 -13.68 -31.06
C SER A 344 -22.17 -13.20 -32.27
N TYR A 345 -22.27 -14.04 -33.30
CA TYR A 345 -23.01 -13.78 -34.52
C TYR A 345 -24.45 -14.26 -34.38
N THR A 346 -25.42 -13.40 -34.68
CA THR A 346 -26.82 -13.81 -34.82
C THR A 346 -27.08 -14.18 -36.27
N ILE A 347 -27.51 -15.42 -36.51
CA ILE A 347 -27.72 -15.97 -37.84
C ILE A 347 -29.18 -16.41 -37.98
N VAL A 348 -29.83 -16.00 -39.06
CA VAL A 348 -31.23 -16.31 -39.36
C VAL A 348 -31.30 -17.04 -40.72
N PRO A 349 -31.63 -18.33 -40.75
CA PRO A 349 -31.86 -19.05 -41.99
C PRO A 349 -33.24 -18.73 -42.56
N THR A 350 -33.31 -18.48 -43.86
CA THR A 350 -34.56 -18.11 -44.55
C THR A 350 -35.30 -19.31 -45.16
N PHE A 351 -34.57 -20.36 -45.58
CA PHE A 351 -35.14 -21.53 -46.25
C PHE A 351 -34.81 -22.83 -45.53
N LYS A 352 -35.68 -23.84 -45.70
CA LYS A 352 -35.43 -25.21 -45.26
C LYS A 352 -34.22 -25.80 -45.97
N GLY A 353 -33.32 -26.44 -45.24
CA GLY A 353 -32.10 -27.03 -45.80
C GLY A 353 -31.05 -27.35 -44.75
N LYS A 354 -29.89 -27.82 -45.23
CA LYS A 354 -28.70 -28.03 -44.40
C LYS A 354 -27.67 -26.99 -44.78
N TYR A 355 -27.25 -26.17 -43.82
CA TYR A 355 -26.26 -25.12 -44.04
C TYR A 355 -24.98 -25.46 -43.27
N PRO A 356 -23.86 -25.67 -43.97
CA PRO A 356 -22.58 -25.83 -43.31
C PRO A 356 -22.05 -24.48 -42.82
N ILE A 357 -21.62 -24.43 -41.56
CA ILE A 357 -20.72 -23.40 -41.05
C ILE A 357 -19.30 -23.92 -41.31
N PRO A 358 -18.55 -23.33 -42.25
CA PRO A 358 -17.25 -23.84 -42.63
C PRO A 358 -16.25 -23.79 -41.48
N SER A 359 -15.24 -24.65 -41.54
CA SER A 359 -14.10 -24.61 -40.62
C SER A 359 -13.38 -23.28 -40.73
N ILE A 360 -13.10 -22.65 -39.58
CA ILE A 360 -12.34 -21.41 -39.48
C ILE A 360 -10.99 -21.74 -38.85
N SER A 361 -9.92 -21.21 -39.43
CA SER A 361 -8.56 -21.29 -38.89
C SER A 361 -8.24 -20.06 -38.03
N PHE A 362 -7.56 -20.30 -36.91
CA PHE A 362 -6.96 -19.27 -36.07
C PHE A 362 -5.47 -19.59 -35.90
N SER A 363 -4.62 -18.69 -36.42
CA SER A 363 -3.17 -18.85 -36.39
C SER A 363 -2.54 -17.88 -35.39
N PHE A 364 -1.67 -18.39 -34.51
CA PHE A 364 -0.96 -17.58 -33.52
C PHE A 364 0.52 -18.00 -33.40
N PHE A 365 1.35 -17.11 -32.88
CA PHE A 365 2.75 -17.37 -32.59
C PHE A 365 2.93 -17.67 -31.10
N ASN A 366 3.52 -18.81 -30.78
CA ASN A 366 3.82 -19.17 -29.40
C ASN A 366 5.27 -18.79 -29.06
N PRO A 367 5.52 -17.79 -28.19
CA PRO A 367 6.88 -17.33 -27.89
C PRO A 367 7.70 -18.34 -27.07
N LYS A 368 7.08 -19.36 -26.45
CA LYS A 368 7.81 -20.41 -25.73
C LYS A 368 8.33 -21.51 -26.65
N THR A 369 7.57 -21.87 -27.68
CA THR A 369 7.98 -22.88 -28.66
C THR A 369 8.65 -22.27 -29.88
N GLU A 370 8.62 -20.93 -29.99
CA GLU A 370 9.14 -20.13 -31.11
C GLU A 370 8.57 -20.56 -32.46
N LYS A 371 7.34 -21.09 -32.46
CA LYS A 371 6.66 -21.63 -33.63
C LYS A 371 5.25 -21.07 -33.78
N TYR A 372 4.82 -20.96 -35.03
CA TYR A 372 3.42 -20.70 -35.37
C TYR A 372 2.59 -21.97 -35.15
N GLN A 373 1.39 -21.79 -34.62
CA GLN A 373 0.40 -22.84 -34.42
C GLN A 373 -0.93 -22.38 -35.03
N THR A 374 -1.59 -23.28 -35.75
CA THR A 374 -2.90 -23.04 -36.35
C THR A 374 -3.89 -24.00 -35.74
N LEU A 375 -4.92 -23.46 -35.10
CA LEU A 375 -6.07 -24.21 -34.60
C LEU A 375 -7.22 -24.02 -35.57
N SER A 376 -7.93 -25.09 -35.91
CA SER A 376 -9.10 -25.00 -36.79
C SER A 376 -10.34 -25.47 -36.04
N SER A 377 -11.47 -24.81 -36.25
CA SER A 377 -12.76 -25.33 -35.78
C SER A 377 -13.22 -26.51 -36.62
N GLY A 378 -14.05 -27.38 -36.06
CA GLY A 378 -14.79 -28.34 -36.88
C GLY A 378 -15.82 -27.63 -37.76
N GLU A 379 -16.21 -28.26 -38.86
CA GLU A 379 -17.39 -27.87 -39.62
C GLU A 379 -18.65 -28.17 -38.78
N ILE A 380 -19.57 -27.21 -38.69
CA ILE A 380 -20.81 -27.36 -37.93
C ILE A 380 -21.99 -27.35 -38.91
N MET A 381 -22.73 -28.44 -38.98
CA MET A 381 -23.92 -28.55 -39.83
C MET A 381 -25.16 -28.02 -39.09
N ILE A 382 -25.79 -27.00 -39.66
CA ILE A 382 -27.06 -26.45 -39.19
C ILE A 382 -28.20 -27.06 -40.01
N ASN A 383 -29.11 -27.76 -39.34
CA ASN A 383 -30.26 -28.41 -39.95
C ASN A 383 -31.52 -27.56 -39.73
N VAL A 384 -32.08 -27.02 -40.81
CA VAL A 384 -33.34 -26.28 -40.78
C VAL A 384 -34.48 -27.24 -41.15
N LEU A 385 -35.34 -27.57 -40.20
CA LEU A 385 -36.33 -28.65 -40.32
C LEU A 385 -37.58 -28.23 -41.12
N GLU A 386 -38.10 -27.04 -40.82
CA GLU A 386 -39.34 -26.50 -41.39
C GLU A 386 -39.08 -25.13 -42.02
N GLY A 387 -39.74 -24.80 -43.13
CA GLY A 387 -39.57 -23.53 -43.83
C GLY A 387 -39.88 -23.62 -45.33
N PRO A 388 -39.93 -22.48 -46.03
CA PRO A 388 -40.06 -22.46 -47.47
C PRO A 388 -38.86 -23.19 -48.10
N VAL A 389 -39.12 -24.04 -49.09
CA VAL A 389 -38.07 -24.71 -49.86
C VAL A 389 -37.62 -23.76 -50.98
N SER A 390 -36.31 -23.47 -51.02
CA SER A 390 -35.74 -22.70 -52.12
C SER A 390 -35.84 -23.56 -53.40
N GLY A 391 -36.77 -23.19 -54.29
CA GLY A 391 -36.93 -23.84 -55.62
C GLY A 391 -38.25 -24.56 -55.91
N ALA A 392 -39.30 -24.49 -55.07
CA ALA A 392 -40.62 -24.96 -55.48
C ALA A 392 -41.35 -23.88 -56.29
N VAL A 393 -41.00 -23.76 -57.56
CA VAL A 393 -41.94 -23.25 -58.57
C VAL A 393 -42.99 -24.34 -58.75
N ASP A 394 -44.20 -24.09 -58.28
CA ASP A 394 -45.37 -24.89 -58.65
C ASP A 394 -45.53 -24.80 -60.17
N ASN A 395 -45.09 -25.86 -60.85
CA ASN A 395 -45.44 -26.12 -62.24
C ASN A 395 -46.93 -26.48 -62.31
N THR A 396 -47.78 -25.47 -62.35
CA THR A 396 -49.11 -25.57 -62.96
C THR A 396 -49.26 -24.43 -63.95
N GLY A 397 -49.45 -24.79 -65.22
CA GLY A 397 -49.26 -23.89 -66.35
C GLY A 397 -50.35 -22.84 -66.51
N ALA A 398 -49.95 -21.69 -67.06
CA ALA A 398 -50.61 -21.04 -68.18
C ALA A 398 -49.69 -19.95 -68.74
N VAL A 399 -49.46 -19.99 -70.04
CA VAL A 399 -48.74 -19.01 -70.82
C VAL A 399 -49.52 -17.69 -70.83
N SER A 400 -48.93 -16.59 -70.38
CA SER A 400 -48.84 -15.31 -71.12
C SER A 400 -48.35 -14.14 -70.27
N ASN A 401 -47.50 -13.33 -70.92
CA ASN A 401 -47.10 -11.95 -70.63
C ASN A 401 -45.95 -11.69 -69.64
N ASN A 402 -44.80 -11.38 -70.25
CA ASN A 402 -43.68 -10.59 -69.72
C ASN A 402 -44.15 -9.26 -69.09
N LYS A 403 -44.51 -9.31 -67.82
CA LYS A 403 -44.27 -8.21 -66.88
C LYS A 403 -43.73 -8.85 -65.60
N GLN A 404 -42.52 -8.45 -65.19
CA GLN A 404 -42.03 -8.73 -63.84
C GLN A 404 -43.12 -8.27 -62.86
N ARG A 405 -43.79 -9.23 -62.23
CA ARG A 405 -44.70 -8.94 -61.14
C ARG A 405 -43.82 -8.61 -59.95
N VAL A 406 -43.59 -7.32 -59.73
CA VAL A 406 -43.09 -6.80 -58.46
C VAL A 406 -44.05 -7.31 -57.40
N VAL A 407 -43.63 -8.30 -56.63
CA VAL A 407 -44.31 -8.68 -55.40
C VAL A 407 -44.09 -7.49 -54.49
N ALA A 408 -45.10 -6.63 -54.40
CA ALA A 408 -45.19 -5.65 -53.34
C ALA A 408 -45.17 -6.46 -52.04
N THR A 409 -44.06 -6.35 -51.32
CA THR A 409 -43.93 -6.81 -49.94
C THR A 409 -45.17 -6.33 -49.21
N GLY A 410 -46.00 -7.29 -48.81
CA GLY A 410 -47.23 -7.02 -48.09
C GLY A 410 -46.94 -6.14 -46.87
N ASP A 411 -47.86 -5.21 -46.63
CA ASP A 411 -47.87 -4.26 -45.53
C ASP A 411 -47.49 -4.88 -44.18
N GLN A 412 -46.19 -4.84 -43.85
CA GLN A 412 -45.66 -5.09 -42.51
C GLN A 412 -44.89 -3.87 -42.01
N PHE A 413 -45.45 -2.67 -42.21
CA PHE A 413 -45.26 -1.63 -41.21
C PHE A 413 -46.16 -1.97 -40.03
N VAL A 414 -45.61 -2.69 -39.05
CA VAL A 414 -46.21 -2.72 -37.72
C VAL A 414 -46.33 -1.27 -37.27
N PHE A 415 -47.56 -0.84 -37.06
CA PHE A 415 -47.91 0.52 -36.67
C PHE A 415 -47.22 0.86 -35.33
N ASN A 416 -46.07 1.53 -35.38
CA ASN A 416 -45.50 2.13 -34.18
C ASN A 416 -46.50 3.16 -33.66
N LYS A 417 -46.91 3.03 -32.39
CA LYS A 417 -47.84 3.92 -31.66
C LYS A 417 -47.76 5.37 -32.17
N ILE A 418 -48.80 5.84 -32.87
CA ILE A 418 -48.92 7.24 -33.35
C ILE A 418 -49.42 8.19 -32.24
N THR A 419 -49.50 7.73 -30.99
CA THR A 419 -49.72 8.62 -29.85
C THR A 419 -48.38 8.92 -29.17
N PRO A 420 -47.75 10.06 -29.48
CA PRO A 420 -46.54 10.49 -28.80
C PRO A 420 -46.85 10.71 -27.31
N ASN A 421 -46.34 9.87 -26.42
CA ASN A 421 -46.19 10.20 -24.99
C ASN A 421 -44.92 11.03 -24.80
N LEU A 422 -44.83 12.14 -25.55
CA LEU A 422 -43.74 13.09 -25.45
C LEU A 422 -44.00 13.94 -24.20
N ARG A 423 -43.23 13.68 -23.16
CA ARG A 423 -43.03 14.69 -22.11
C ARG A 423 -42.00 15.67 -22.65
N ALA A 424 -42.20 16.97 -22.41
CA ALA A 424 -41.15 17.94 -22.64
C ALA A 424 -39.87 17.39 -21.96
N ILE A 425 -38.73 17.43 -22.67
CA ILE A 425 -37.42 17.34 -22.03
C ILE A 425 -37.30 18.63 -21.21
N ASN A 426 -38.02 18.68 -20.09
CA ASN A 426 -37.76 19.60 -19.02
C ASN A 426 -36.41 19.16 -18.49
N ASN A 427 -35.36 19.81 -18.99
CA ASN A 427 -34.18 20.01 -18.19
C ASN A 427 -34.67 20.73 -16.94
N ASN A 428 -34.99 19.97 -15.88
CA ASN A 428 -35.16 20.52 -14.56
C ASN A 428 -33.80 21.10 -14.19
N TYR A 429 -33.59 22.38 -14.54
CA TYR A 429 -32.38 23.10 -14.19
C TYR A 429 -32.23 22.99 -12.67
N PHE A 430 -31.14 22.37 -12.24
CA PHE A 430 -30.84 22.22 -10.82
C PHE A 430 -30.81 23.60 -10.16
N PHE A 431 -30.20 24.58 -10.83
CA PHE A 431 -30.22 25.99 -10.47
C PHE A 431 -31.65 26.56 -10.50
N GLY A 432 -32.11 27.02 -9.33
CA GLY A 432 -33.45 27.59 -9.15
C GLY A 432 -34.53 26.59 -8.72
N SER A 433 -34.23 25.28 -8.70
CA SER A 433 -35.13 24.28 -8.12
C SER A 433 -35.20 24.40 -6.59
N THR A 434 -36.30 23.93 -5.99
CA THR A 434 -36.45 23.87 -4.52
C THR A 434 -35.33 23.06 -3.87
N GLY A 435 -34.86 22.00 -4.53
CA GLY A 435 -33.75 21.16 -4.08
C GLY A 435 -32.41 21.91 -4.00
N PHE A 436 -32.14 22.82 -4.93
CA PHE A 436 -30.91 23.64 -4.91
C PHE A 436 -30.90 24.60 -3.72
N PHE A 437 -31.99 25.31 -3.45
CA PHE A 437 -32.09 26.16 -2.27
C PHE A 437 -31.99 25.36 -0.97
N LEU A 438 -32.55 24.14 -0.94
CA LEU A 438 -32.46 23.24 0.20
C LEU A 438 -31.01 22.80 0.45
N TRP A 439 -30.26 22.43 -0.60
CA TRP A 439 -28.84 22.08 -0.51
C TRP A 439 -27.95 23.27 -0.14
N TRP A 440 -28.30 24.47 -0.59
CA TRP A 440 -27.59 25.69 -0.23
C TRP A 440 -27.81 26.10 1.23
N LEU A 441 -29.03 25.93 1.77
CA LEU A 441 -29.36 26.24 3.17
C LEU A 441 -28.94 25.16 4.18
N LEU A 442 -28.78 23.91 3.74
CA LEU A 442 -28.42 22.77 4.58
C LEU A 442 -27.12 22.98 5.40
N PRO A 443 -25.99 23.46 4.85
CA PRO A 443 -24.79 23.72 5.65
C PRO A 443 -25.02 24.80 6.72
N LEU A 444 -25.85 25.80 6.45
CA LEU A 444 -26.18 26.85 7.42
C LEU A 444 -26.99 26.30 8.60
N LEU A 445 -27.89 25.35 8.34
CA LEU A 445 -28.73 24.70 9.35
C LEU A 445 -27.97 23.65 10.18
N LEU A 446 -26.91 23.05 9.62
CA LEU A 446 -26.06 22.09 10.34
C LEU A 446 -25.15 22.75 11.39
N ILE A 447 -24.76 24.01 11.22
CA ILE A 447 -23.90 24.74 12.17
C ILE A 447 -24.50 24.82 13.58
N PRO A 448 -25.74 25.31 13.80
CA PRO A 448 -26.33 25.35 15.14
C PRO A 448 -26.55 23.96 15.73
N LEU A 449 -26.85 22.96 14.89
CA LEU A 449 -26.95 21.56 15.31
C LEU A 449 -25.59 21.06 15.85
N ALA A 450 -24.51 21.31 15.11
CA ALA A 450 -23.16 20.92 15.51
C ALA A 450 -22.72 21.61 16.81
N ILE A 451 -23.10 22.89 17.01
CA ILE A 451 -22.83 23.62 18.25
C ILE A 451 -23.61 23.02 19.43
N LEU A 452 -24.90 22.69 19.25
CA LEU A 452 -25.71 22.04 20.29
C LEU A 452 -25.16 20.65 20.66
N PHE A 453 -24.79 19.85 19.65
CA PHE A 453 -24.17 18.54 19.89
C PHE A 453 -22.78 18.66 20.53
N GLY A 454 -22.00 19.66 20.15
CA GLY A 454 -20.70 19.98 20.75
C GLY A 454 -20.83 20.31 22.24
N LYS A 455 -21.72 21.25 22.60
CA LYS A 455 -21.99 21.62 24.00
C LYS A 455 -22.50 20.45 24.84
N LYS A 456 -23.39 19.62 24.27
CA LYS A 456 -23.88 18.43 24.95
C LYS A 456 -22.78 17.38 25.16
N ARG A 457 -21.88 17.22 24.18
CA ARG A 457 -20.72 16.31 24.28
C ARG A 457 -19.72 16.80 25.32
N GLU A 458 -19.47 18.10 25.38
CA GLU A 458 -18.56 18.74 26.34
C GLU A 458 -19.06 18.53 27.76
N ALA A 459 -20.35 18.81 28.03
CA ALA A 459 -20.99 18.57 29.33
C ALA A 459 -20.95 17.09 29.77
N ILE A 460 -21.03 16.15 28.82
CA ILE A 460 -20.88 14.72 29.12
C ILE A 460 -19.41 14.38 29.40
N SER A 461 -18.46 14.97 28.68
CA SER A 461 -17.02 14.69 28.86
C SER A 461 -16.44 15.28 30.15
N SER A 462 -17.00 16.40 30.65
CA SER A 462 -16.58 17.04 31.90
C SER A 462 -17.02 16.26 33.15
N ASP A 463 -18.04 15.41 33.04
CA ASP A 463 -18.48 14.53 34.14
C ASP A 463 -17.67 13.23 34.16
N VAL A 464 -16.47 13.30 34.75
CA VAL A 464 -15.56 12.16 34.91
C VAL A 464 -16.18 11.09 35.82
N GLU A 465 -16.94 11.49 36.84
CA GLU A 465 -17.56 10.57 37.80
C GLU A 465 -18.76 9.82 37.19
N GLY A 466 -19.71 10.52 36.57
CA GLY A 466 -20.85 9.90 35.91
C GLY A 466 -20.44 9.01 34.74
N ASN A 467 -19.35 9.35 34.02
CA ASN A 467 -18.80 8.47 32.98
C ASN A 467 -18.16 7.21 33.55
N LYS A 468 -17.48 7.28 34.70
CA LYS A 468 -16.96 6.09 35.40
C LYS A 468 -18.12 5.18 35.84
N ILE A 469 -19.18 5.75 36.42
CA ILE A 469 -20.39 5.00 36.84
C ILE A 469 -21.09 4.36 35.64
N LYS A 470 -21.30 5.10 34.54
CA LYS A 470 -21.90 4.57 33.30
C LYS A 470 -21.10 3.43 32.70
N ARG A 471 -19.77 3.54 32.68
CA ARG A 471 -18.86 2.48 32.20
C ARG A 471 -18.93 1.25 33.11
N ALA A 472 -18.89 1.43 34.42
CA ALA A 472 -18.98 0.33 35.39
C ALA A 472 -20.34 -0.38 35.33
N ASN A 473 -21.46 0.35 35.22
CA ASN A 473 -22.80 -0.23 35.00
C ASN A 473 -22.92 -0.97 33.66
N LYS A 474 -22.33 -0.44 32.59
CA LYS A 474 -22.29 -1.13 31.29
C LYS A 474 -21.50 -2.43 31.39
N LEU A 475 -20.39 -2.45 32.12
CA LEU A 475 -19.59 -3.66 32.35
C LEU A 475 -20.34 -4.66 33.23
N ALA A 476 -21.00 -4.23 34.31
CA ALA A 476 -21.82 -5.10 35.15
C ALA A 476 -22.93 -5.81 34.33
N LYS A 477 -23.69 -5.08 33.50
CA LYS A 477 -24.70 -5.66 32.60
C LYS A 477 -24.10 -6.61 31.57
N LYS A 478 -22.93 -6.27 31.01
CA LYS A 478 -22.21 -7.13 30.07
C LYS A 478 -21.81 -8.45 30.73
N TYR A 479 -21.24 -8.41 31.94
CA TYR A 479 -20.82 -9.61 32.66
C TYR A 479 -22.00 -10.45 33.18
N LEU A 480 -23.12 -9.85 33.58
CA LEU A 480 -24.36 -10.59 33.85
C LEU A 480 -24.87 -11.32 32.60
N SER A 481 -24.85 -10.66 31.44
CA SER A 481 -25.22 -11.30 30.17
C SER A 481 -24.27 -12.43 29.77
N ALA A 482 -22.98 -12.30 30.12
CA ALA A 482 -21.98 -13.34 29.90
C ALA A 482 -22.19 -14.53 30.86
N ALA A 483 -22.51 -14.26 32.13
CA ALA A 483 -22.88 -15.29 33.10
C ALA A 483 -24.12 -16.07 32.63
N LYS A 484 -25.15 -15.39 32.11
CA LYS A 484 -26.33 -16.06 31.53
C LYS A 484 -25.98 -17.00 30.38
N LYS A 485 -25.00 -16.63 29.54
CA LYS A 485 -24.55 -17.46 28.41
C LYS A 485 -23.66 -18.64 28.83
N ALA A 486 -23.04 -18.54 30.01
CA ALA A 486 -22.10 -19.52 30.56
C ALA A 486 -22.77 -20.62 31.42
N LEU A 487 -24.11 -20.62 31.53
CA LEU A 487 -24.87 -21.67 32.20
C LEU A 487 -24.53 -23.04 31.57
N GLY A 488 -23.98 -23.94 32.38
CA GLY A 488 -23.45 -25.24 31.94
C GLY A 488 -21.92 -25.37 32.08
N SER A 489 -21.20 -24.28 32.31
CA SER A 489 -19.77 -24.31 32.65
C SER A 489 -19.49 -23.55 33.95
N LYS A 490 -19.30 -24.31 35.02
CA LYS A 490 -19.20 -23.80 36.41
C LYS A 490 -18.16 -22.68 36.56
N GLU A 491 -16.94 -22.90 36.09
CA GLU A 491 -15.84 -21.94 36.29
C GLU A 491 -16.09 -20.62 35.56
N SER A 492 -16.55 -20.68 34.31
CA SER A 492 -16.77 -19.47 33.52
C SER A 492 -17.99 -18.69 34.02
N PHE A 493 -19.03 -19.37 34.50
CA PHE A 493 -20.23 -18.78 35.08
C PHE A 493 -19.90 -17.96 36.34
N TYR A 494 -19.26 -18.58 37.35
CA TYR A 494 -18.98 -17.90 38.61
C TYR A 494 -17.90 -16.81 38.47
N VAL A 495 -16.92 -16.97 37.56
CA VAL A 495 -15.96 -15.89 37.24
C VAL A 495 -16.67 -14.69 36.60
N ALA A 496 -17.64 -14.93 35.71
CA ALA A 496 -18.41 -13.85 35.10
C ALA A 496 -19.35 -13.19 36.12
N LEU A 497 -19.96 -13.97 37.01
CA LEU A 497 -20.85 -13.48 38.07
C LEU A 497 -20.10 -12.63 39.10
N GLU A 498 -18.94 -13.09 39.57
CA GLU A 498 -18.06 -12.34 40.49
C GLU A 498 -17.61 -11.01 39.86
N LYS A 499 -17.19 -11.03 38.58
CA LYS A 499 -16.85 -9.82 37.84
C LYS A 499 -18.05 -8.87 37.70
N ALA A 500 -19.26 -9.39 37.53
CA ALA A 500 -20.47 -8.56 37.47
C ALA A 500 -20.73 -7.86 38.81
N LEU A 501 -20.69 -8.62 39.92
CA LEU A 501 -20.92 -8.10 41.27
C LEU A 501 -19.85 -7.07 41.66
N HIS A 502 -18.57 -7.33 41.37
CA HIS A 502 -17.49 -6.39 41.67
C HIS A 502 -17.60 -5.08 40.88
N ASN A 503 -17.94 -5.16 39.59
CA ASN A 503 -18.13 -3.94 38.79
C ASN A 503 -19.40 -3.18 39.20
N TYR A 504 -20.43 -3.87 39.68
CA TYR A 504 -21.63 -3.24 40.25
C TYR A 504 -21.31 -2.46 41.54
N LEU A 505 -20.62 -3.07 42.50
CA LEU A 505 -20.22 -2.39 43.74
C LEU A 505 -19.29 -1.21 43.47
N LYS A 506 -18.36 -1.36 42.52
CA LYS A 506 -17.49 -0.27 42.08
C LYS A 506 -18.28 0.90 41.48
N ALA A 507 -19.39 0.62 40.78
CA ALA A 507 -20.25 1.65 40.21
C ALA A 507 -21.08 2.40 41.26
N LYS A 508 -21.59 1.69 42.28
CA LYS A 508 -22.55 2.24 43.26
C LYS A 508 -21.91 2.72 44.56
N LEU A 509 -20.96 1.96 45.11
CA LEU A 509 -20.29 2.27 46.39
C LEU A 509 -18.98 3.03 46.24
N LYS A 510 -18.52 3.29 45.01
CA LYS A 510 -17.28 4.02 44.68
C LYS A 510 -16.01 3.44 45.33
N ILE A 511 -15.98 2.15 45.63
CA ILE A 511 -14.84 1.46 46.27
C ILE A 511 -13.81 0.97 45.26
N GLU A 512 -12.54 0.93 45.67
CA GLU A 512 -11.45 0.35 44.88
C GLU A 512 -11.32 -1.16 45.11
N THR A 513 -10.66 -1.87 44.18
CA THR A 513 -10.54 -3.34 44.22
C THR A 513 -9.83 -3.87 45.47
N SER A 514 -8.97 -3.06 46.09
CA SER A 514 -8.28 -3.35 47.36
C SER A 514 -9.21 -3.34 48.57
N GLU A 515 -10.40 -2.74 48.46
CA GLU A 515 -11.32 -2.52 49.57
C GLU A 515 -12.48 -3.52 49.62
N PHE A 516 -12.46 -4.55 48.77
CA PHE A 516 -13.49 -5.58 48.70
C PHE A 516 -13.32 -6.60 49.83
N SER A 517 -13.83 -6.28 51.02
CA SER A 517 -14.05 -7.25 52.09
C SER A 517 -15.55 -7.39 52.40
N LYS A 518 -15.99 -8.61 52.74
CA LYS A 518 -17.41 -8.91 53.01
C LYS A 518 -17.96 -8.04 54.16
N ASP A 519 -17.15 -7.81 55.19
CA ASP A 519 -17.54 -7.01 56.35
C ASP A 519 -17.59 -5.50 56.03
N LYS A 520 -16.68 -5.02 55.15
CA LYS A 520 -16.70 -3.62 54.67
C LYS A 520 -17.86 -3.38 53.72
N ILE A 521 -18.20 -4.33 52.86
CA ILE A 521 -19.38 -4.24 51.97
C ILE A 521 -20.68 -4.26 52.79
N ALA A 522 -20.77 -5.11 53.81
CA ALA A 522 -21.95 -5.16 54.70
C ALA A 522 -22.15 -3.86 55.48
N SER A 523 -21.07 -3.26 56.00
CA SER A 523 -21.14 -1.97 56.70
C SER A 523 -21.49 -0.80 55.76
N LEU A 524 -20.89 -0.73 54.57
CA LEU A 524 -21.21 0.30 53.56
C LEU A 524 -22.65 0.21 53.05
N LEU A 525 -23.19 -1.00 52.89
CA LEU A 525 -24.60 -1.19 52.54
C LEU A 525 -25.54 -0.80 53.69
N SER A 526 -25.12 -1.01 54.95
CA SER A 526 -25.86 -0.56 56.13
C SER A 526 -25.89 0.96 56.25
N GLU A 527 -24.78 1.64 55.96
CA GLU A 527 -24.67 3.10 55.97
C GLU A 527 -25.59 3.75 54.92
N LYS A 528 -25.91 3.02 53.84
CA LYS A 528 -26.82 3.44 52.77
C LYS A 528 -28.30 3.09 53.03
N ASN A 529 -28.66 2.62 54.22
CA ASN A 529 -30.03 2.21 54.59
C ASN A 529 -30.65 1.13 53.69
N VAL A 530 -29.83 0.17 53.22
CA VAL A 530 -30.32 -0.99 52.47
C VAL A 530 -31.03 -1.98 53.39
N GLU A 531 -32.10 -2.60 52.92
CA GLU A 531 -32.86 -3.59 53.67
C GLU A 531 -32.00 -4.80 54.06
N GLU A 532 -32.13 -5.28 55.30
CA GLU A 532 -31.31 -6.34 55.87
C GLU A 532 -31.36 -7.64 55.04
N THR A 533 -32.53 -7.97 54.51
CA THR A 533 -32.78 -9.11 53.61
C THR A 533 -31.96 -9.05 52.32
N THR A 534 -31.85 -7.85 51.73
CA THR A 534 -31.13 -7.62 50.47
C THR A 534 -29.62 -7.64 50.71
N ARG A 535 -29.16 -7.09 51.85
CA ARG A 535 -27.76 -7.12 52.28
C ARG A 535 -27.27 -8.55 52.50
N GLU A 536 -28.03 -9.35 53.23
CA GLU A 536 -27.69 -10.76 53.49
C GLU A 536 -27.71 -11.59 52.21
N GLY A 537 -28.69 -11.36 51.33
CA GLY A 537 -28.74 -11.99 50.00
C GLY A 537 -27.50 -11.69 49.16
N PHE A 538 -27.03 -10.43 49.16
CA PHE A 538 -25.84 -10.01 48.43
C PHE A 538 -24.55 -10.65 48.99
N VAL A 539 -24.38 -10.65 50.31
CA VAL A 539 -23.23 -11.28 50.97
C VAL A 539 -23.25 -12.80 50.77
N GLY A 540 -24.45 -13.42 50.77
CA GLY A 540 -24.64 -14.82 50.44
C GLY A 540 -24.19 -15.18 49.03
N LEU A 541 -24.48 -14.33 48.03
CA LEU A 541 -24.03 -14.54 46.65
C LEU A 541 -22.51 -14.46 46.50
N LEU A 542 -21.84 -13.54 47.23
CA LEU A 542 -20.38 -13.49 47.25
C LEU A 542 -19.78 -14.74 47.90
N LYS A 543 -20.36 -15.24 48.99
CA LYS A 543 -19.95 -16.51 49.61
C LYS A 543 -20.13 -17.69 48.66
N ASN A 544 -21.23 -17.74 47.89
CA ASN A 544 -21.46 -18.78 46.90
C ASN A 544 -20.43 -18.73 45.76
N CYS A 545 -20.05 -17.54 45.30
CA CYS A 545 -19.00 -17.37 44.28
C CYS A 545 -17.62 -17.84 44.78
N GLU A 546 -17.28 -17.57 46.05
CA GLU A 546 -16.04 -18.06 46.67
C GLU A 546 -16.07 -19.57 46.87
N MET A 547 -17.17 -20.12 47.38
CA MET A 547 -17.35 -21.55 47.59
C MET A 547 -17.31 -22.32 46.27
N ALA A 548 -17.81 -21.74 45.18
CA ALA A 548 -17.74 -22.34 43.85
C ALA A 548 -16.31 -22.53 43.33
N ARG A 549 -15.30 -21.84 43.89
CA ARG A 549 -13.89 -22.10 43.55
C ARG A 549 -13.36 -23.41 44.15
N TYR A 550 -13.92 -23.86 45.27
CA TYR A 550 -13.37 -24.97 46.07
C TYR A 550 -14.30 -26.18 46.24
N SER A 551 -15.59 -26.05 45.90
CA SER A 551 -16.60 -27.10 46.06
C SER A 551 -17.38 -27.35 44.77
N PRO A 552 -17.86 -28.58 44.47
CA PRO A 552 -18.73 -28.84 43.31
C PRO A 552 -20.13 -28.21 43.49
N PHE A 553 -20.71 -27.68 42.41
CA PHE A 553 -22.05 -27.06 42.37
C PHE A 553 -22.88 -27.66 41.23
N SER A 554 -24.20 -27.72 41.41
CA SER A 554 -25.13 -28.20 40.38
C SER A 554 -25.62 -27.07 39.47
N ASP A 555 -26.06 -27.42 38.25
CA ASP A 555 -26.62 -26.45 37.29
C ASP A 555 -27.87 -25.74 37.83
N VAL A 556 -28.65 -26.42 38.67
CA VAL A 556 -29.83 -25.83 39.32
C VAL A 556 -29.44 -24.75 40.32
N GLN A 557 -28.35 -24.95 41.07
CA GLN A 557 -27.82 -23.94 42.00
C GLN A 557 -27.28 -22.71 41.24
N MET A 558 -26.62 -22.91 40.10
CA MET A 558 -26.15 -21.81 39.24
C MET A 558 -27.31 -20.96 38.72
N GLN A 559 -28.41 -21.60 38.30
CA GLN A 559 -29.60 -20.88 37.83
C GLN A 559 -30.28 -20.10 38.97
N GLN A 560 -30.34 -20.68 40.17
CA GLN A 560 -30.88 -20.01 41.36
C GLN A 560 -30.01 -18.82 41.77
N ASP A 561 -28.68 -18.97 41.77
CA ASP A 561 -27.74 -17.89 42.07
C ASP A 561 -27.82 -16.75 41.04
N TYR A 562 -28.02 -17.07 39.75
CA TYR A 562 -28.24 -16.06 38.70
C TYR A 562 -29.53 -15.26 38.93
N ASN A 563 -30.64 -15.96 39.22
CA ASN A 563 -31.93 -15.31 39.45
C ASN A 563 -31.88 -14.43 40.70
N LYS A 564 -31.29 -14.94 41.80
CA LYS A 564 -31.05 -14.18 43.03
C LYS A 564 -30.16 -12.97 42.78
N ALA A 565 -29.08 -13.10 42.00
CA ALA A 565 -28.22 -11.98 41.67
C ALA A 565 -28.96 -10.88 40.88
N SER A 566 -29.82 -11.26 39.92
CA SER A 566 -30.63 -10.29 39.19
C SER A 566 -31.65 -9.58 40.08
N GLU A 567 -32.26 -10.30 41.01
CA GLU A 567 -33.25 -9.77 41.95
C GLU A 567 -32.60 -8.81 42.95
N VAL A 568 -31.51 -9.24 43.61
CA VAL A 568 -30.78 -8.44 44.59
C VAL A 568 -30.19 -7.19 43.94
N ILE A 569 -29.60 -7.28 42.73
CA ILE A 569 -29.13 -6.10 42.01
C ILE A 569 -30.28 -5.14 41.68
N SER A 570 -31.45 -5.66 41.31
CA SER A 570 -32.63 -4.82 41.03
C SER A 570 -33.20 -4.17 42.29
N GLN A 571 -33.14 -4.83 43.45
CA GLN A 571 -33.59 -4.27 44.72
C GLN A 571 -32.61 -3.23 45.23
N LEU A 572 -31.30 -3.49 45.13
CA LEU A 572 -30.24 -2.52 45.45
C LEU A 572 -30.33 -1.27 44.56
N ASP A 573 -30.64 -1.39 43.28
CA ASP A 573 -30.85 -0.24 42.38
C ASP A 573 -32.09 0.60 42.73
N LYS A 574 -33.08 0.03 43.42
CA LYS A 574 -34.26 0.77 43.90
C LYS A 574 -34.01 1.46 45.24
N GLN A 575 -33.09 0.94 46.05
CA GLN A 575 -32.80 1.42 47.39
C GLN A 575 -31.61 2.41 47.43
N ILE A 576 -30.71 2.38 46.43
CA ILE A 576 -29.50 3.23 46.30
C ILE A 576 -29.52 4.03 45.00
#